data_AF-A0A1S1LXD9-F1
#
_entry.id   AF-A0A1S1LXD9-F1
#
_cell.length_a   1.000
_cell.length_b   1.000
_cell.length_c   1.000
_cell.angle_alpha   90.00
_cell.angle_beta   90.00
_cell.angle_gamma   90.00
#
_symmetry.space_group_name_H-M   'P 1'
#
loop_
_entity.id
_entity.type
_entity.pdbx_description
1 polymer ?
#
loop_
_entity_poly.entity_id
_entity_poly.type
_entity_poly.pdbx_seq_one_letter_code
_entity_poly.pdbx_strand_id
1 'polypeptide(L)'
;MIKFRRAVFDVMIPFNVVAALWVWVGRGLFGATLGWISLLMLVFIVPVLVVALIASTALAFSQPGRPVRLSSAQAIAQATFWLIMLILGVVIVDVDDQSREESILINILGWSPELLGISLELEKVLAFSAVACWLVLVGLLAWDRVSKQPYSDATGLP
;
A
#
# COMPACT_ATOMS: atom_id res chain seq x y z
N MET A 1 -0.74 22.29 4.05
CA MET A 1 -1.27 21.01 4.62
C MET A 1 -2.71 20.68 4.21
N ILE A 2 -3.67 21.62 4.23
CA ILE A 2 -5.08 21.32 3.87
C ILE A 2 -5.23 20.78 2.43
N LYS A 3 -4.54 21.40 1.45
CA LYS A 3 -4.55 20.93 0.05
C LYS A 3 -3.99 19.51 -0.11
N PHE A 4 -2.92 19.17 0.62
CA PHE A 4 -2.31 17.84 0.60
C PHE A 4 -3.27 16.77 1.13
N ARG A 5 -3.87 17.00 2.31
CA ARG A 5 -4.83 16.08 2.92
C ARG A 5 -6.03 15.79 2.00
N ARG A 6 -6.51 16.83 1.32
CA ARG A 6 -7.59 16.71 0.34
C ARG A 6 -7.15 15.93 -0.90
N ALA A 7 -5.98 16.25 -1.46
CA ALA A 7 -5.44 15.53 -2.60
C ALA A 7 -5.27 14.03 -2.31
N VAL A 8 -4.68 13.68 -1.16
CA VAL A 8 -4.53 12.27 -0.72
C VAL A 8 -5.88 11.57 -0.65
N PHE A 9 -6.91 12.22 -0.10
CA PHE A 9 -8.25 11.65 -0.07
C PHE A 9 -8.85 11.49 -1.47
N ASP A 10 -8.76 12.52 -2.32
CA ASP A 10 -9.34 12.53 -3.67
C ASP A 10 -8.72 11.46 -4.57
N VAL A 11 -7.42 11.18 -4.42
CA VAL A 11 -6.72 10.13 -5.18
C VAL A 11 -6.71 8.77 -4.49
N MET A 12 -7.37 8.62 -3.35
CA MET A 12 -7.21 7.43 -2.53
C MET A 12 -7.61 6.14 -3.25
N ILE A 13 -8.79 6.15 -3.88
CA ILE A 13 -9.29 5.01 -4.66
C ILE A 13 -8.38 4.70 -5.86
N PRO A 14 -8.11 5.64 -6.80
CA PRO A 14 -7.30 5.32 -7.97
C PRO A 14 -5.88 4.90 -7.57
N PHE A 15 -5.27 5.54 -6.57
CA PHE A 15 -3.92 5.20 -6.16
C PHE A 15 -3.84 3.86 -5.44
N ASN A 16 -4.86 3.48 -4.65
CA ASN A 16 -4.94 2.13 -4.07
C ASN A 16 -5.00 1.04 -5.15
N VAL A 17 -5.79 1.24 -6.19
CA VAL A 17 -5.87 0.31 -7.33
C VAL A 17 -4.53 0.23 -8.05
N VAL A 18 -3.91 1.38 -8.35
CA VAL A 18 -2.60 1.44 -9.00
C VAL A 18 -1.53 0.75 -8.14
N ALA A 19 -1.50 1.00 -6.83
CA ALA A 19 -0.53 0.38 -5.92
C ALA A 19 -0.70 -1.15 -5.83
N ALA A 20 -1.94 -1.64 -5.82
CA ALA A 20 -2.21 -3.08 -5.82
C ALA A 20 -1.77 -3.74 -7.13
N LEU A 21 -2.13 -3.15 -8.27
CA LEU A 21 -1.72 -3.63 -9.58
C LEU A 21 -0.21 -3.53 -9.77
N TRP A 22 0.42 -2.48 -9.25
CA TRP A 22 1.86 -2.24 -9.29
C TRP A 22 2.64 -3.37 -8.62
N VAL A 23 2.32 -3.66 -7.36
CA VAL A 23 2.97 -4.72 -6.58
C VAL A 23 2.75 -6.10 -7.20
N TRP A 24 1.58 -6.33 -7.79
CA TRP A 24 1.27 -7.62 -8.40
C TRP A 24 1.91 -7.80 -9.78
N VAL A 25 1.48 -7.04 -10.79
CA VAL A 25 1.85 -7.23 -12.21
C VAL A 25 2.54 -6.02 -12.83
N GLY A 26 2.42 -4.84 -12.25
CA GLY A 26 2.95 -3.60 -12.83
C GLY A 26 4.48 -3.61 -12.97
N ARG A 27 5.18 -4.35 -12.09
CA ARG A 27 6.61 -4.59 -12.20
C ARG A 27 7.04 -5.28 -13.50
N GLY A 28 6.17 -6.07 -14.12
CA GLY A 28 6.42 -6.71 -15.41
C GLY A 28 6.61 -5.72 -16.56
N LEU A 29 6.02 -4.53 -16.47
CA LEU A 29 6.18 -3.47 -17.48
C LEU A 29 7.60 -2.86 -17.48
N PHE A 30 8.38 -3.11 -16.43
CA PHE A 30 9.72 -2.57 -16.22
C PHE A 30 10.79 -3.66 -16.27
N GLY A 31 10.49 -4.79 -16.92
CA GLY A 31 11.45 -5.86 -17.16
C GLY A 31 11.59 -6.88 -16.02
N ALA A 32 10.86 -6.73 -14.91
CA ALA A 32 10.82 -7.80 -13.91
C ALA A 32 10.05 -9.01 -14.43
N THR A 33 10.54 -10.20 -14.13
CA THR A 33 9.83 -11.44 -14.47
C THR A 33 8.51 -11.54 -13.71
N LEU A 34 7.44 -11.94 -14.42
CA LEU A 34 6.17 -12.37 -13.82
C LEU A 34 6.13 -13.90 -13.77
N GLY A 35 6.79 -14.46 -12.77
CA GLY A 35 6.97 -15.90 -12.59
C GLY A 35 6.07 -16.47 -11.48
N TRP A 36 6.60 -17.47 -10.79
CA TRP A 36 5.87 -18.23 -9.77
C TRP A 36 5.43 -17.37 -8.58
N ILE A 37 6.24 -16.39 -8.18
CA ILE A 37 5.89 -15.48 -7.07
C ILE A 37 4.69 -14.62 -7.44
N SER A 38 4.58 -14.16 -8.69
CA SER A 38 3.41 -13.40 -9.16
C SER A 38 2.10 -14.20 -9.07
N LEU A 39 2.15 -15.51 -9.34
CA LEU A 39 1.01 -16.41 -9.19
C LEU A 39 0.64 -16.64 -7.73
N LEU A 40 1.64 -16.88 -6.86
CA LEU A 40 1.41 -17.00 -5.42
C LEU A 40 0.85 -15.71 -4.81
N MET A 41 1.34 -14.55 -5.28
CA MET A 41 0.80 -13.26 -4.89
C MET A 41 -0.67 -13.14 -5.24
N LEU A 42 -1.09 -13.52 -6.45
CA LEU A 42 -2.50 -13.48 -6.86
C LEU A 42 -3.42 -14.25 -5.91
N VAL A 43 -2.98 -15.41 -5.42
CA VAL A 43 -3.81 -16.30 -4.59
C VAL A 43 -3.78 -15.89 -3.12
N PHE A 44 -2.63 -15.47 -2.59
CA PHE A 44 -2.45 -15.26 -1.15
C PHE A 44 -2.30 -13.79 -0.74
N ILE A 45 -1.56 -12.99 -1.52
CA ILE A 45 -1.17 -11.63 -1.12
C ILE A 45 -2.17 -10.60 -1.65
N VAL A 46 -2.53 -10.67 -2.93
CA VAL A 46 -3.43 -9.73 -3.60
C VAL A 46 -4.80 -9.69 -2.93
N PRO A 47 -5.46 -10.80 -2.54
CA PRO A 47 -6.76 -10.75 -1.87
C PRO A 47 -6.66 -10.05 -0.51
N VAL A 48 -5.63 -10.36 0.27
CA VAL A 48 -5.37 -9.72 1.58
C VAL A 48 -5.11 -8.22 1.39
N LEU A 49 -4.29 -7.85 0.42
CA LEU A 49 -3.99 -6.47 0.10
C LEU A 49 -5.25 -5.70 -0.36
N VAL A 50 -6.06 -6.30 -1.24
CA VAL A 50 -7.31 -5.69 -1.71
C VAL A 50 -8.26 -5.46 -0.54
N VAL A 51 -8.44 -6.44 0.35
CA VAL A 51 -9.25 -6.29 1.56
C VAL A 51 -8.70 -5.17 2.46
N ALA A 52 -7.38 -5.11 2.66
CA ALA A 52 -6.73 -4.06 3.46
C ALA A 52 -6.93 -2.65 2.87
N LEU A 53 -6.84 -2.51 1.54
CA LEU A 53 -7.08 -1.27 0.82
C LEU A 53 -8.56 -0.87 0.84
N ILE A 54 -9.48 -1.83 0.70
CA ILE A 54 -10.92 -1.59 0.83
C ILE A 54 -11.26 -1.14 2.25
N ALA A 55 -10.73 -1.83 3.27
CA ALA A 55 -11.00 -1.50 4.68
C ALA A 55 -10.54 -0.08 5.03
N SER A 56 -9.31 0.29 4.66
CA SER A 56 -8.79 1.64 4.89
C SER A 56 -9.59 2.70 4.13
N THR A 57 -9.97 2.42 2.87
CA THR A 57 -10.82 3.32 2.07
C THR A 57 -12.20 3.48 2.69
N ALA A 58 -12.88 2.39 3.02
CA ALA A 58 -14.20 2.42 3.64
C ALA A 58 -14.19 3.20 4.96
N LEU A 59 -13.17 3.02 5.79
CA LEU A 59 -12.99 3.78 7.03
C LEU A 59 -12.72 5.27 6.79
N ALA A 60 -11.96 5.62 5.74
CA ALA A 60 -11.71 7.01 5.37
C ALA A 60 -12.99 7.72 4.88
N PHE A 61 -13.82 7.03 4.07
CA PHE A 61 -15.07 7.58 3.56
C PHE A 61 -16.21 7.59 4.59
N SER A 62 -16.09 6.81 5.66
CA SER A 62 -17.08 6.76 6.74
C SER A 62 -16.81 7.75 7.88
N GLN A 63 -15.85 8.66 7.73
CA GLN A 63 -15.54 9.63 8.79
C GLN A 63 -16.68 10.65 8.96
N PRO A 64 -17.13 10.92 10.20
CA PRO A 64 -18.17 11.91 10.46
C PRO A 64 -17.66 13.34 10.20
N GLY A 65 -18.54 14.19 9.66
CA GLY A 65 -18.26 15.60 9.34
C GLY A 65 -18.03 15.86 7.84
N ARG A 66 -18.85 16.74 7.26
CA ARG A 66 -18.69 17.22 5.87
C ARG A 66 -18.03 18.61 5.83
N PRO A 67 -17.09 18.85 4.89
CA PRO A 67 -16.51 17.88 3.94
C PRO A 67 -15.57 16.89 4.63
N VAL A 68 -15.58 15.63 4.18
CA VAL A 68 -14.69 14.56 4.68
C VAL A 68 -13.24 15.00 4.52
N ARG A 69 -12.48 15.00 5.62
CA ARG A 69 -11.07 15.43 5.63
C ARG A 69 -10.25 14.47 6.50
N LEU A 70 -9.37 13.71 5.87
CA LEU A 70 -8.31 12.97 6.57
C LEU A 70 -7.54 13.92 7.49
N SER A 71 -7.14 13.49 8.69
CA SER A 71 -6.19 14.24 9.53
C SER A 71 -4.81 14.32 8.86
N SER A 72 -3.93 15.21 9.33
CA SER A 72 -2.55 15.26 8.79
C SER A 72 -1.82 13.93 8.99
N ALA A 73 -2.01 13.28 10.15
CA ALA A 73 -1.40 11.98 10.45
C ALA A 73 -1.94 10.87 9.55
N GLN A 74 -3.26 10.82 9.30
CA GLN A 74 -3.87 9.84 8.39
C GLN A 74 -3.37 10.04 6.96
N ALA A 75 -3.29 11.29 6.48
CA ALA A 75 -2.81 11.58 5.13
C ALA A 75 -1.32 11.22 4.95
N ILE A 76 -0.49 11.47 5.97
CA ILE A 76 0.93 11.07 5.96
C ILE A 76 1.03 9.54 5.97
N ALA A 77 0.31 8.85 6.87
CA ALA A 77 0.33 7.39 6.94
C ALA A 77 -0.11 6.75 5.61
N GLN A 78 -1.14 7.29 4.95
CA GLN A 78 -1.58 6.82 3.63
C GLN A 78 -0.50 7.02 2.56
N ALA A 79 0.10 8.21 2.50
CA ALA A 79 1.13 8.52 1.51
C ALA A 79 2.41 7.70 1.74
N THR A 80 2.81 7.50 3.00
CA THR A 80 3.93 6.63 3.38
C THR A 80 3.65 5.18 2.98
N PHE A 81 2.45 4.68 3.26
CA PHE A 81 2.05 3.33 2.86
C PHE A 81 2.15 3.15 1.35
N TRP A 82 1.65 4.11 0.56
CA TRP A 82 1.80 4.11 -0.89
C TRP A 82 3.25 4.12 -1.35
N LEU A 83 4.09 4.95 -0.73
CA LEU A 83 5.51 5.00 -1.05
C LEU A 83 6.19 3.65 -0.79
N ILE A 84 5.90 3.01 0.34
CA ILE A 84 6.42 1.68 0.66
C ILE A 84 5.96 0.66 -0.39
N MET A 85 4.69 0.66 -0.77
CA MET A 85 4.14 -0.22 -1.82
C MET A 85 4.84 -0.01 -3.16
N LEU A 86 5.13 1.24 -3.53
CA LEU A 86 5.86 1.54 -4.76
C LEU A 86 7.28 0.98 -4.74
N ILE A 87 8.02 1.22 -3.64
CA ILE A 87 9.39 0.70 -3.49
C ILE A 87 9.37 -0.84 -3.44
N LEU A 88 8.38 -1.43 -2.77
CA LEU A 88 8.23 -2.88 -2.68
C LEU A 88 8.12 -3.50 -4.08
N GLY A 89 7.30 -2.96 -4.99
CA GLY A 89 7.21 -3.45 -6.37
C GLY A 89 8.53 -3.41 -7.15
N VAL A 90 9.48 -2.55 -6.78
CA VAL A 90 10.81 -2.48 -7.40
C VAL A 90 11.72 -3.61 -6.93
N VAL A 91 11.60 -4.01 -5.66
CA VAL A 91 12.52 -4.96 -5.02
C VAL A 91 12.00 -6.39 -4.95
N ILE A 92 10.70 -6.63 -5.18
CA ILE A 92 10.15 -8.00 -5.19
C ILE A 92 10.87 -8.83 -6.25
N VAL A 93 11.52 -9.89 -5.78
CA VAL A 93 12.19 -10.87 -6.62
C VAL A 93 11.16 -11.90 -7.09
N ASP A 94 11.14 -12.20 -8.39
CA ASP A 94 10.44 -13.36 -8.94
C ASP A 94 11.41 -14.36 -9.56
N VAL A 95 10.93 -15.58 -9.73
CA VAL A 95 11.66 -16.69 -10.34
C VAL A 95 10.92 -17.15 -11.59
N ASP A 96 11.62 -17.13 -12.72
CA ASP A 96 11.10 -17.63 -13.99
C ASP A 96 11.19 -19.17 -14.11
N ASP A 97 10.63 -19.72 -15.20
CA ASP A 97 10.68 -21.16 -15.47
C ASP A 97 12.11 -21.70 -15.71
N GLN A 98 13.09 -20.82 -15.94
CA GLN A 98 14.51 -21.14 -16.08
C GLN A 98 15.29 -20.95 -14.76
N SER A 99 14.58 -20.76 -13.64
CA SER A 99 15.17 -20.52 -12.31
C SER A 99 16.01 -19.23 -12.23
N ARG A 100 15.72 -18.22 -13.05
CA ARG A 100 16.35 -16.91 -12.97
C ARG A 100 15.60 -16.03 -11.98
N GLU A 101 16.35 -15.50 -11.03
CA GLU A 101 15.86 -14.57 -10.00
C GLU A 101 16.02 -13.13 -10.49
N GLU A 102 14.90 -12.45 -10.73
CA GLU A 102 14.89 -11.06 -11.19
C GLU A 102 13.88 -10.19 -10.44
N SER A 103 14.27 -8.95 -10.20
CA SER A 103 13.43 -7.83 -9.76
C SER A 103 13.73 -6.63 -10.67
N ILE A 104 12.94 -5.55 -10.59
CA ILE A 104 13.24 -4.33 -11.37
C ILE A 104 14.63 -3.80 -10.99
N LEU A 105 14.96 -3.84 -9.70
CA LEU A 105 16.28 -3.43 -9.20
C LEU A 105 17.42 -4.23 -9.82
N ILE A 106 17.28 -5.57 -9.84
CA ILE A 106 18.27 -6.49 -10.41
C ILE A 106 18.37 -6.31 -11.93
N ASN A 107 17.25 -6.11 -12.61
CA ASN A 107 17.21 -5.91 -14.05
C ASN A 107 17.95 -4.62 -14.47
N ILE A 108 17.81 -3.53 -13.71
CA ILE A 108 18.45 -2.24 -13.99
C ILE A 108 19.95 -2.24 -13.65
N LEU A 109 20.31 -2.78 -12.49
CA LEU A 109 21.69 -2.71 -11.97
C LEU A 109 22.58 -3.87 -12.41
N GLY A 110 22.00 -4.90 -13.02
CA GLY A 110 22.68 -6.13 -13.39
C GLY A 110 22.70 -7.15 -12.25
N TRP A 111 22.63 -8.43 -12.62
CA TRP A 111 22.56 -9.51 -11.65
C TRP A 111 23.88 -9.68 -10.88
N SER A 112 23.79 -9.71 -9.55
CA SER A 112 24.86 -10.15 -8.65
C SER A 112 24.27 -10.83 -7.40
N PRO A 113 24.98 -11.79 -6.78
CA PRO A 113 24.53 -12.44 -5.55
C PRO A 113 24.29 -11.46 -4.40
N GLU A 114 25.12 -10.42 -4.27
CA GLU A 114 24.98 -9.39 -3.25
C GLU A 114 23.71 -8.55 -3.48
N LEU A 115 23.44 -8.20 -4.73
CA LEU A 115 22.26 -7.41 -5.07
C LEU A 115 20.96 -8.19 -4.83
N LEU A 116 20.97 -9.49 -5.14
CA LEU A 116 19.87 -10.40 -4.79
C LEU A 116 19.63 -10.40 -3.27
N GLY A 117 20.69 -10.57 -2.47
CA GLY A 117 20.59 -10.54 -1.01
C GLY A 117 20.01 -9.22 -0.49
N ILE A 118 20.46 -8.09 -1.03
CA ILE A 118 19.93 -6.76 -0.69
C ILE A 118 18.45 -6.65 -1.08
N SER A 119 18.06 -7.11 -2.27
CA SER A 119 16.67 -7.06 -2.74
C SER A 119 15.75 -7.85 -1.81
N LEU A 120 16.15 -9.05 -1.40
CA LEU A 120 15.39 -9.91 -0.48
C LEU A 120 15.28 -9.32 0.93
N GLU A 121 16.35 -8.72 1.46
CA GLU A 121 16.31 -8.06 2.76
C GLU A 121 15.45 -6.79 2.74
N LEU A 122 15.55 -5.99 1.67
CA LEU A 122 14.69 -4.82 1.46
C LEU A 122 13.22 -5.24 1.33
N GLU A 123 12.93 -6.28 0.56
CA GLU A 123 11.58 -6.82 0.40
C GLU A 123 10.96 -7.17 1.76
N LYS A 124 11.69 -7.92 2.61
CA LYS A 124 11.24 -8.26 3.96
C LYS A 124 10.96 -7.02 4.80
N VAL A 125 11.93 -6.11 4.90
CA VAL A 125 11.81 -4.89 5.72
C VAL A 125 10.65 -4.02 5.25
N LEU A 126 10.47 -3.86 3.93
CA LEU A 126 9.39 -3.07 3.35
C LEU A 126 8.04 -3.76 3.53
N ALA A 127 7.94 -5.08 3.41
CA ALA A 127 6.72 -5.81 3.67
C ALA A 127 6.25 -5.64 5.13
N PHE A 128 7.15 -5.81 6.10
CA PHE A 128 6.84 -5.54 7.52
C PHE A 128 6.46 -4.09 7.76
N SER A 129 7.19 -3.14 7.15
CA SER A 129 6.92 -1.71 7.27
C SER A 129 5.57 -1.34 6.66
N ALA A 130 5.17 -1.95 5.54
CA ALA A 130 3.88 -1.74 4.90
C ALA A 130 2.74 -2.17 5.81
N VAL A 131 2.85 -3.36 6.42
CA VAL A 131 1.87 -3.87 7.38
C VAL A 131 1.78 -2.96 8.60
N ALA A 132 2.92 -2.58 9.20
CA ALA A 132 2.95 -1.69 10.35
C ALA A 132 2.33 -0.31 10.02
N CYS A 133 2.67 0.27 8.87
CA CYS A 133 2.12 1.55 8.41
C CYS A 133 0.61 1.46 8.16
N TRP A 134 0.14 0.35 7.59
CA TRP A 134 -1.28 0.09 7.39
C TRP A 134 -2.04 -0.05 8.72
N LEU A 135 -1.49 -0.76 9.70
CA LEU A 135 -2.08 -0.88 11.04
C LEU A 135 -2.18 0.48 11.74
N VAL A 136 -1.14 1.32 11.63
CA VAL A 136 -1.17 2.69 12.15
C VAL A 136 -2.27 3.51 11.47
N LEU A 137 -2.36 3.44 10.13
CA LEU A 137 -3.40 4.14 9.37
C LEU A 137 -4.81 3.71 9.80
N VAL A 138 -5.07 2.40 9.85
CA VAL A 138 -6.38 1.86 10.25
C VAL A 138 -6.70 2.22 11.70
N GLY A 139 -5.73 2.13 12.60
CA GLY A 139 -5.88 2.55 13.99
C GLY A 139 -6.26 4.02 14.12
N LEU A 140 -5.58 4.91 13.37
CA LEU A 140 -5.90 6.33 13.34
C LEU A 140 -7.30 6.63 12.76
N LEU A 141 -7.73 5.87 11.75
CA LEU A 141 -9.06 6.03 11.15
C LEU A 141 -10.17 5.50 12.07
N ALA A 142 -9.96 4.33 12.68
CA ALA A 142 -10.91 3.72 13.59
C ALA A 142 -11.07 4.54 14.87
N TRP A 143 -9.96 5.02 15.45
CA TRP A 143 -9.97 5.87 16.64
C TRP A 143 -10.73 7.18 16.39
N ASP A 144 -10.46 7.86 15.28
CA ASP A 144 -11.10 9.13 14.96
C ASP A 144 -12.62 8.96 14.78
N ARG A 145 -13.04 7.85 14.16
CA ARG A 145 -14.45 7.47 14.04
C ARG A 145 -15.09 7.28 15.42
N VAL A 146 -14.52 6.43 16.28
CA VAL A 146 -15.07 6.13 17.61
C VAL A 146 -15.13 7.38 18.48
N SER A 147 -14.10 8.24 18.43
CA SER A 147 -14.04 9.44 19.25
C SER A 147 -15.06 10.52 18.85
N LYS A 148 -15.44 10.58 17.57
CA LYS A 148 -16.34 11.62 17.03
C LYS A 148 -17.80 11.17 16.91
N GLN A 149 -18.07 9.87 16.92
CA GLN A 149 -19.42 9.31 16.80
C GLN A 149 -20.38 9.78 17.92
N PRO A 150 -19.99 9.80 19.22
CA PRO A 150 -20.87 10.26 20.30
C PRO A 150 -21.31 11.73 20.17
N TYR A 151 -20.49 12.57 19.53
CA TYR A 151 -20.78 14.00 19.35
C TYR A 151 -21.82 14.26 18.26
N SER A 152 -21.81 13.47 17.17
CA SER A 152 -22.82 13.56 16.11
C SER A 152 -24.20 13.11 16.61
N ASP A 153 -24.25 11.98 17.33
CA ASP A 153 -25.50 11.44 17.89
C ASP A 153 -26.13 12.40 18.91
N ALA A 154 -25.33 13.10 19.72
CA ALA A 154 -25.80 14.05 20.72
C ALA A 154 -26.30 15.39 20.15
N THR A 155 -25.85 15.78 18.95
CA THR A 155 -26.19 17.08 18.35
C THR A 155 -27.26 16.98 17.25
N GLY A 156 -27.65 15.77 16.84
CA GLY A 156 -28.60 15.55 15.74
C GLY A 156 -28.11 16.12 14.40
N LEU A 157 -26.84 16.50 14.32
CA LEU A 157 -26.21 16.99 13.10
C LEU A 157 -25.52 15.80 12.40
N PRO A 158 -25.76 15.63 11.09
CA PRO A 158 -25.17 14.54 10.32
C PRO A 158 -23.65 14.63 10.18
#